data_AF-A0A1Z1M764-F1
#
_entry.id   AF-A0A1Z1M764-F1
#
_cell.length_a   1.000
_cell.length_b   1.000
_cell.length_c   1.000
_cell.angle_alpha   90.00
_cell.angle_beta   90.00
_cell.angle_gamma   90.00
#
_symmetry.space_group_name_H-M   'P 1'
#
loop_
_entity.id
_entity.type
_entity.pdbx_description
1 polymer ?
#
loop_
_entity_poly.entity_id
_entity_poly.type
_entity_poly.pdbx_seq_one_letter_code
_entity_poly.pdbx_strand_id
1 'polypeptide(L)'
;MQHNLSIFLNQINGDWCLQENFYLLFYKQQKQYKERVSFLKNPPDSKFHIFNFLIKNVNSHKSLFKLEKVTTNGITIIGINRNRQVNYKEYIYLINNNFMISLIIIKNLHKKKYLGVKISSYIRLMQ
;
A
#
# COMPACT_ATOMS: atom_id res chain seq x y z
N MET A 1 -11.36 14.48 4.43
CA MET A 1 -10.66 13.30 3.88
C MET A 1 -9.80 13.65 2.68
N GLN A 2 -10.36 14.32 1.65
CA GLN A 2 -9.61 14.74 0.46
C GLN A 2 -8.41 15.65 0.77
N HIS A 3 -8.56 16.62 1.69
CA HIS A 3 -7.45 17.51 2.09
C HIS A 3 -6.26 16.75 2.73
N ASN A 4 -6.52 15.84 3.68
CA ASN A 4 -5.45 15.03 4.27
C ASN A 4 -4.80 14.11 3.23
N LEU A 5 -5.59 13.60 2.28
CA LEU A 5 -5.07 12.78 1.19
C LEU A 5 -4.13 13.60 0.29
N SER A 6 -4.50 14.83 -0.07
CA SER A 6 -3.63 15.69 -0.88
C SER A 6 -2.34 16.05 -0.15
N ILE A 7 -2.40 16.35 1.15
CA ILE A 7 -1.21 16.58 1.97
C ILE A 7 -0.30 15.34 1.95
N PHE A 8 -0.85 14.16 2.25
CA PHE A 8 -0.08 12.92 2.27
C PHE A 8 0.56 12.63 0.91
N LEU A 9 -0.20 12.77 -0.18
CA LEU A 9 0.29 12.55 -1.55
C LEU A 9 1.44 13.50 -1.90
N ASN A 10 1.34 14.77 -1.50
CA ASN A 10 2.43 15.74 -1.72
C ASN A 10 3.70 15.35 -0.95
N GLN A 11 3.56 14.82 0.27
CA GLN A 11 4.72 14.41 1.08
C GLN A 11 5.46 13.20 0.50
N ILE A 12 4.74 12.26 -0.11
CA ILE A 12 5.33 11.04 -0.68
C ILE A 12 5.83 11.19 -2.11
N ASN A 13 5.60 12.34 -2.76
CA ASN A 13 6.00 12.57 -4.14
C ASN A 13 7.53 12.45 -4.31
N GLY A 14 7.98 11.69 -5.32
CA GLY A 14 9.40 11.52 -5.63
C GLY A 14 9.83 10.05 -5.76
N ASP A 15 11.15 9.83 -5.73
CA ASP A 15 11.75 8.51 -5.88
C ASP A 15 12.10 7.91 -4.51
N TRP A 16 11.85 6.61 -4.37
CA TRP A 16 12.03 5.87 -3.14
C TRP A 16 12.69 4.53 -3.42
N CYS A 17 13.52 4.08 -2.50
CA CYS A 17 13.99 2.71 -2.39
C CYS A 17 12.99 1.93 -1.56
N LEU A 18 12.29 0.98 -2.19
CA LEU A 18 11.37 0.06 -1.56
C LEU A 18 12.12 -1.20 -1.12
N GLN A 19 11.91 -1.62 0.12
CA GLN A 19 12.30 -2.93 0.63
C GLN A 19 11.07 -3.61 1.21
N GLU A 20 10.71 -4.78 0.68
CA GLU A 20 9.56 -5.56 1.12
C GLU A 20 10.00 -6.89 1.72
N ASN A 21 9.27 -7.30 2.73
CA ASN A 21 9.39 -8.60 3.36
C ASN A 21 7.99 -9.20 3.51
N PHE A 22 7.71 -10.25 2.76
CA PHE A 22 6.42 -10.92 2.74
C PHE A 22 6.53 -12.30 3.37
N TYR A 23 5.71 -12.55 4.38
CA TYR A 23 5.64 -13.82 5.07
C TYR A 23 4.30 -14.49 4.85
N LEU A 24 4.32 -15.64 4.17
CA LEU A 24 3.18 -16.52 3.94
C LEU A 24 3.05 -17.49 5.11
N LEU A 25 2.09 -17.24 6.00
CA LEU A 25 1.91 -17.98 7.25
C LEU A 25 1.67 -19.48 7.01
N PHE A 26 0.83 -19.82 6.02
CA PHE A 26 0.47 -21.21 5.75
C PHE A 26 1.67 -22.07 5.30
N TYR A 27 2.54 -21.48 4.47
CA TYR A 27 3.72 -22.18 3.93
C TYR A 27 4.97 -21.98 4.78
N LYS A 28 4.91 -21.11 5.81
CA LYS A 28 6.08 -20.65 6.57
C LYS A 28 7.20 -20.13 5.65
N GLN A 29 6.82 -19.49 4.56
CA GLN A 29 7.75 -19.00 3.54
C GLN A 29 7.88 -17.49 3.61
N GLN A 30 9.12 -17.02 3.51
CA GLN A 30 9.47 -15.62 3.44
C GLN A 30 9.96 -15.28 2.04
N LYS A 31 9.54 -14.12 1.51
CA LYS A 31 10.05 -13.56 0.26
C LYS A 31 10.47 -12.11 0.50
N GLN A 32 11.60 -11.73 -0.06
CA GLN A 32 12.14 -10.39 0.05
C GLN A 32 12.25 -9.77 -1.33
N TYR A 33 11.95 -8.48 -1.41
CA TYR A 33 12.02 -7.72 -2.65
C TYR A 33 12.65 -6.37 -2.37
N LYS A 34 13.42 -5.87 -3.34
CA LYS A 34 13.96 -4.51 -3.34
C LYS A 34 13.76 -3.91 -4.71
N GLU A 35 13.22 -2.70 -4.76
CA GLU A 35 12.94 -2.02 -6.02
C GLU A 35 13.02 -0.51 -5.84
N ARG A 36 13.29 0.22 -6.92
CA ARG A 36 13.11 1.67 -6.94
C ARG A 36 11.69 1.98 -7.39
N VAL A 37 10.97 2.76 -6.60
CA VAL A 37 9.60 3.20 -6.92
C VAL A 37 9.55 4.71 -7.03
N SER A 38 8.85 5.21 -8.04
CA SER A 38 8.61 6.63 -8.24
C SER A 38 7.13 6.91 -8.02
N PHE A 39 6.81 7.67 -6.98
CA PHE A 39 5.44 8.12 -6.73
C PHE A 39 5.20 9.44 -7.46
N LEU A 40 4.08 9.51 -8.19
CA LEU A 40 3.52 10.73 -8.79
C LEU A 40 4.39 11.43 -9.85
N LYS A 41 5.53 10.85 -10.27
CA LYS A 41 6.23 11.26 -11.50
C LYS A 41 5.50 10.71 -12.72
N ASN A 42 5.19 11.56 -13.71
CA ASN A 42 4.54 11.27 -15.01
C ASN A 42 4.55 9.79 -15.37
N PRO A 43 3.42 9.06 -15.31
CA PRO A 43 3.42 7.60 -15.22
C PRO A 43 3.84 6.95 -16.56
N PRO A 44 5.03 6.33 -16.67
CA PRO A 44 5.37 5.50 -17.81
C PRO A 44 5.43 4.06 -17.30
N ASP A 45 4.34 3.31 -17.43
CA ASP A 45 4.34 1.84 -17.28
C ASP A 45 4.96 1.26 -16.00
N SER A 46 4.95 1.99 -14.87
CA SER A 46 5.40 1.41 -13.60
C SER A 46 4.35 0.41 -13.08
N LYS A 47 4.79 -0.84 -12.84
CA LYS A 47 3.97 -1.99 -12.41
C LYS A 47 3.22 -1.79 -11.07
N PHE A 48 3.44 -0.67 -10.38
CA PHE A 48 2.80 -0.36 -9.10
C PHE A 48 1.43 0.29 -9.29
N HIS A 49 0.44 -0.55 -9.56
CA HIS A 49 -0.95 -0.16 -9.75
C HIS A 49 -1.63 0.45 -8.52
N ILE A 50 -1.11 0.31 -7.30
CA ILE A 50 -1.85 0.71 -6.08
C ILE A 50 -2.17 2.21 -6.08
N PHE A 51 -1.23 3.09 -6.43
CA PHE A 51 -1.47 4.55 -6.41
C PHE A 51 -2.36 5.04 -7.54
N ASN A 52 -2.11 4.59 -8.78
CA ASN A 52 -2.99 4.88 -9.91
C ASN A 52 -4.41 4.33 -9.68
N PHE A 53 -4.53 3.21 -8.97
CA PHE A 53 -5.79 2.63 -8.56
C PHE A 53 -6.44 3.43 -7.42
N LEU A 54 -5.70 3.85 -6.38
CA LEU A 54 -6.21 4.74 -5.33
C LEU A 54 -6.77 6.04 -5.93
N ILE A 55 -6.05 6.65 -6.87
CA ILE A 55 -6.48 7.89 -7.56
C ILE A 55 -7.69 7.60 -8.48
N LYS A 56 -7.69 6.52 -9.27
CA LYS A 56 -8.83 6.15 -10.14
C LYS A 56 -10.09 5.71 -9.38
N ASN A 57 -9.96 5.19 -8.17
CA ASN A 57 -11.08 4.66 -7.38
C ASN A 57 -11.74 5.68 -6.48
N VAL A 58 -11.04 6.74 -6.08
CA VAL A 58 -11.69 7.90 -5.48
C VAL A 58 -12.76 8.45 -6.44
N ASN A 59 -12.56 8.27 -7.75
CA ASN A 59 -13.46 8.74 -8.80
C ASN A 59 -14.38 7.66 -9.42
N SER A 60 -14.30 6.38 -9.01
CA SER A 60 -15.13 5.32 -9.61
C SER A 60 -15.65 4.28 -8.61
N HIS A 61 -16.98 4.09 -8.58
CA HIS A 61 -17.70 3.23 -7.63
C HIS A 61 -17.51 1.70 -7.83
N LYS A 62 -16.63 1.26 -8.74
CA LYS A 62 -16.49 -0.16 -9.12
C LYS A 62 -15.29 -0.89 -8.49
N SER A 63 -14.53 -0.22 -7.63
CA SER A 63 -13.33 -0.83 -7.05
C SER A 63 -13.61 -1.59 -5.75
N LEU A 64 -13.00 -2.76 -5.61
CA LEU A 64 -13.04 -3.61 -4.41
C LEU A 64 -12.17 -3.09 -3.26
N PHE A 65 -11.52 -1.94 -3.43
CA PHE A 65 -10.70 -1.32 -2.40
C PHE A 65 -11.30 0.01 -1.98
N LYS A 66 -11.21 0.28 -0.69
CA LYS A 66 -11.77 1.45 -0.04
C LYS A 66 -10.71 2.05 0.87
N LEU A 67 -10.55 3.37 0.79
CA LEU A 67 -9.87 4.13 1.82
C LEU A 67 -10.72 4.09 3.10
N GLU A 68 -10.20 3.48 4.15
CA GLU A 68 -10.88 3.40 5.44
C GLU A 68 -10.58 4.64 6.29
N LYS A 69 -9.31 5.08 6.32
CA LYS A 69 -8.85 6.21 7.13
C LYS A 69 -7.74 6.97 6.41
N VAL A 70 -7.76 8.29 6.53
CA VAL A 70 -6.70 9.16 6.00
C VAL A 70 -6.38 10.25 7.03
N THR A 71 -5.12 10.29 7.44
CA THR A 71 -4.51 11.36 8.23
C THR A 71 -3.43 12.04 7.40
N THR A 72 -2.82 13.11 7.91
CA THR A 72 -1.71 13.77 7.22
C THR A 72 -0.52 12.83 7.02
N ASN A 73 -0.28 11.92 7.96
CA ASN A 73 0.91 11.06 7.97
C ASN A 73 0.57 9.59 7.71
N GLY A 74 -0.67 9.25 7.36
CA GLY A 74 -1.01 7.84 7.19
C GLY A 74 -2.33 7.58 6.49
N ILE A 75 -2.39 6.41 5.87
CA ILE A 75 -3.54 5.92 5.12
C ILE A 75 -3.81 4.48 5.53
N THR A 76 -5.08 4.16 5.72
CA THR A 76 -5.55 2.77 5.82
C THR A 76 -6.40 2.42 4.61
N ILE A 77 -6.04 1.34 3.94
CA ILE A 77 -6.69 0.82 2.75
C ILE A 77 -7.23 -0.56 3.08
N ILE A 78 -8.49 -0.82 2.72
CA ILE A 78 -9.08 -2.15 2.77
C ILE A 78 -9.38 -2.60 1.35
N GLY A 79 -9.10 -3.86 1.03
CA GLY A 79 -9.44 -4.50 -0.24
C GLY A 79 -10.13 -5.83 -0.01
N ILE A 80 -11.20 -6.12 -0.76
CA ILE A 80 -11.92 -7.39 -0.65
C ILE A 80 -11.89 -8.11 -1.99
N ASN A 81 -11.19 -9.24 -2.10
CA ASN A 81 -11.30 -10.11 -3.26
C ASN A 81 -12.32 -11.22 -2.96
N ARG A 82 -13.56 -11.06 -3.46
CA ARG A 82 -14.65 -12.03 -3.24
C ARG A 82 -14.35 -13.39 -3.88
N ASN A 83 -13.79 -13.40 -5.09
CA ASN A 83 -13.49 -14.64 -5.82
C ASN A 83 -12.48 -15.51 -5.08
N ARG A 84 -11.46 -14.89 -4.49
CA ARG A 84 -10.45 -15.59 -3.67
C ARG A 84 -10.82 -15.70 -2.20
N GLN A 85 -11.95 -15.09 -1.79
CA GLN A 85 -12.39 -14.97 -0.40
C GLN A 85 -11.31 -14.39 0.53
N VAL A 86 -10.61 -13.36 0.07
CA VAL A 86 -9.51 -12.72 0.80
C VAL A 86 -9.86 -11.28 1.14
N ASN A 87 -9.59 -10.91 2.40
CA ASN A 87 -9.54 -9.53 2.86
C ASN A 87 -8.08 -9.08 2.94
N TYR A 88 -7.83 -7.90 2.40
CA TYR A 88 -6.57 -7.19 2.40
C TYR A 88 -6.74 -5.94 3.26
N LYS A 89 -5.83 -5.70 4.19
CA LYS A 89 -5.77 -4.43 4.93
C LYS A 89 -4.35 -3.93 4.96
N GLU A 90 -4.16 -2.70 4.49
CA GLU A 90 -2.87 -2.02 4.45
C GLU A 90 -2.89 -0.78 5.31
N TYR A 91 -1.84 -0.62 6.10
CA TYR A 91 -1.55 0.58 6.87
C TYR A 91 -0.28 1.19 6.31
N ILE A 92 -0.37 2.38 5.74
CA ILE A 92 0.76 3.14 5.26
C ILE A 92 0.98 4.28 6.23
N TYR A 93 2.19 4.43 6.75
CA TYR A 93 2.51 5.47 7.71
C TYR A 93 3.84 6.13 7.34
N LEU A 94 3.80 7.45 7.20
CA LEU A 94 4.94 8.30 6.98
C LEU A 94 5.53 8.67 8.34
N ILE A 95 6.70 8.11 8.66
CA ILE A 95 7.41 8.39 9.92
C ILE A 95 8.03 9.79 9.85
N ASN A 96 8.62 10.13 8.70
CA ASN A 96 9.09 11.46 8.36
C ASN A 96 9.12 11.61 6.82
N ASN A 97 9.50 12.79 6.31
CA ASN A 97 9.51 13.09 4.88
C ASN A 97 10.43 12.20 4.02
N ASN A 98 11.28 11.39 4.64
CA ASN A 98 12.26 10.52 3.99
C ASN A 98 12.05 9.03 4.29
N PHE A 99 11.12 8.69 5.20
CA PHE A 99 10.93 7.31 5.64
C PHE A 99 9.45 6.99 5.84
N MET A 100 8.98 5.97 5.13
CA MET A 100 7.62 5.48 5.19
C MET A 100 7.64 3.97 5.41
N ILE A 101 6.68 3.47 6.18
CA ILE A 101 6.45 2.05 6.38
C ILE A 101 5.07 1.67 5.88
N SER A 102 4.93 0.46 5.36
CA SER A 102 3.62 -0.15 5.15
C SER A 102 3.53 -1.52 5.80
N LEU A 103 2.39 -1.79 6.43
CA LEU A 103 2.04 -3.09 6.98
C LEU A 103 0.79 -3.58 6.28
N ILE A 104 0.88 -4.75 5.67
CA ILE A 104 -0.23 -5.41 5.00
C ILE A 104 -0.56 -6.69 5.73
N ILE A 105 -1.85 -6.88 5.98
CA ILE A 105 -2.42 -8.07 6.57
C ILE A 105 -3.38 -8.70 5.57
N ILE A 106 -3.19 -9.99 5.31
CA ILE A 106 -4.03 -10.76 4.40
C ILE A 106 -4.76 -11.82 5.21
N LYS A 107 -6.10 -11.82 5.14
CA LYS A 107 -6.97 -12.72 5.89
C LYS A 107 -7.93 -13.45 4.97
N ASN A 108 -8.15 -14.75 5.19
CA ASN A 108 -9.23 -15.48 4.54
C ASN A 108 -10.56 -15.11 5.22
N LEU A 109 -11.56 -14.69 4.43
CA LEU A 109 -12.86 -14.23 4.92
C LEU A 109 -13.67 -15.35 5.57
N HIS A 110 -13.71 -16.52 4.93
CA HIS A 110 -14.53 -17.65 5.38
C HIS A 110 -13.95 -18.34 6.62
N LYS A 111 -12.66 -18.70 6.56
CA LYS A 111 -11.96 -19.41 7.63
C LYS A 111 -11.56 -18.50 8.79
N LYS A 112 -11.68 -17.18 8.64
CA LYS A 112 -11.21 -16.15 9.57
C LYS A 112 -9.72 -16.31 9.97
N LYS A 113 -8.91 -16.93 9.12
CA LYS A 113 -7.47 -17.20 9.35
C LYS A 113 -6.58 -16.19 8.61
N TYR A 114 -5.48 -15.79 9.23
CA TYR A 114 -4.44 -15.00 8.58
C TYR A 114 -3.67 -15.85 7.57
N LEU A 115 -3.48 -15.31 6.37
CA LEU A 115 -2.79 -15.99 5.26
C LEU A 115 -1.35 -15.49 5.12
N GLY A 116 -1.11 -14.22 5.39
CA GLY A 116 0.21 -13.64 5.36
C GLY A 116 0.25 -12.21 5.86
N VAL A 117 1.47 -11.75 6.08
CA VAL A 117 1.81 -10.38 6.46
C VAL A 117 2.90 -9.87 5.52
N LYS A 118 2.80 -8.63 5.07
CA LYS A 118 3.89 -7.94 4.37
C LYS A 118 4.28 -6.72 5.20
N ILE A 119 5.57 -6.54 5.40
CA ILE A 119 6.13 -5.30 5.92
C ILE A 119 6.98 -4.71 4.82
N SER A 120 6.78 -3.42 4.55
CA SER A 120 7.57 -2.69 3.58
C SER A 120 8.12 -1.44 4.22
N SER A 121 9.33 -1.08 3.85
CA SER A 121 9.92 0.21 4.15
C SER A 121 10.28 0.93 2.85
N TYR A 122 10.04 2.23 2.83
CA TYR A 122 10.38 3.10 1.72
C TYR A 122 11.33 4.17 2.26
N ILE A 123 12.52 4.25 1.68
CA ILE A 123 13.53 5.26 2.00
C ILE A 123 13.61 6.19 0.81
N ARG A 124 13.36 7.49 1.01
CA ARG A 124 13.40 8.48 -0.06
C ARG A 124 14.82 8.60 -0.58
N LEU A 125 14.96 8.62 -1.90
CA LEU A 125 16.24 8.90 -2.54
C LEU A 125 16.43 10.41 -2.52
N MET A 126 17.46 10.88 -1.80
CA MET A 126 17.86 12.28 -1.88
C MET A 126 18.43 12.54 -3.27
N GLN A 127 17.92 13.57 -3.93
CA GLN A 127 18.47 14.10 -5.18
C GLN A 127 19.48 15.19 -4.85
#